data_AF-A0A9P7K6I7-F1
#
_entry.id   AF-A0A9P7K6I7-F1
#
_cell.length_a   1.000
_cell.length_b   1.000
_cell.length_c   1.000
_cell.angle_alpha   90.00
_cell.angle_beta   90.00
_cell.angle_gamma   90.00
#
_symmetry.space_group_name_H-M   'P 1'
#
loop_
_entity.id
_entity.type
_entity.pdbx_description
1 polymer ?
#
loop_
_entity_poly.entity_id
_entity_poly.type
_entity_poly.pdbx_seq_one_letter_code
_entity_poly.pdbx_strand_id
1 'polypeptide(L)'
;MVKPGPRSFLQKLRPGLLLLPSGGKYMLEYSAQFTDMLDRRSQWTHAQGPVMVYMAKCAGTCTSNNSNSLQWFKIAQTGLVSGNLPNGVWGTAQVQNTLQYTSTIPASLAAGEYLIRHELLALHQANTPQFYPECAQLTVTGGGGKTPSGSYLVKFPGAYTMSSPGVNVNIYTAEAANTYTYTVPGPAVWNGQ
;
A
#
# COMPACT_ATOMS: atom_id res chain seq x y z
N MET A 1 -14.46 4.25 -13.79
CA MET A 1 -14.53 4.89 -12.46
C MET A 1 -14.61 3.76 -11.44
N VAL A 2 -13.51 3.46 -10.72
CA VAL A 2 -13.50 2.39 -9.71
C VAL A 2 -14.36 2.88 -8.55
N LYS A 3 -15.55 2.29 -8.37
CA LYS A 3 -16.41 2.62 -7.24
C LYS A 3 -15.73 2.10 -5.96
N PRO A 4 -15.52 2.93 -4.93
CA PRO A 4 -15.10 2.42 -3.63
C PRO A 4 -16.17 1.44 -3.12
N GLY A 5 -15.74 0.23 -2.75
CA GLY A 5 -16.63 -0.79 -2.20
C GLY A 5 -17.26 -0.35 -0.87
N PRO A 6 -18.46 -0.84 -0.51
CA PRO A 6 -19.29 -0.25 0.55
C PRO A 6 -18.89 -0.57 2.00
N ARG A 7 -17.72 -1.16 2.29
CA ARG A 7 -17.30 -1.42 3.68
C ARG A 7 -15.78 -1.33 3.82
N SER A 8 -15.29 -0.18 4.26
CA SER A 8 -13.93 -0.01 4.77
C SER A 8 -13.81 -0.78 6.10
N PHE A 9 -13.51 -2.07 6.03
CA PHE A 9 -13.10 -2.83 7.20
C PHE A 9 -11.64 -2.48 7.51
N LEU A 10 -11.47 -1.67 8.55
CA LEU A 10 -10.33 -1.66 9.47
C LEU A 10 -8.99 -1.07 8.99
N GLN A 11 -8.68 0.14 9.48
CA GLN A 11 -7.45 0.39 10.25
C GLN A 11 -7.50 1.75 10.95
N LYS A 12 -7.08 1.81 12.22
CA LYS A 12 -6.72 3.09 12.87
C LYS A 12 -5.23 3.31 12.71
N LEU A 13 -4.84 4.09 11.70
CA LEU A 13 -3.62 4.89 11.83
C LEU A 13 -3.89 5.86 12.99
N ARG A 14 -3.13 5.79 14.09
CA ARG A 14 -3.29 6.79 15.16
C ARG A 14 -3.09 8.15 14.50
N PRO A 15 -4.13 9.01 14.39
CA PRO A 15 -3.94 10.32 13.80
C PRO A 15 -3.00 11.09 14.73
N GLY A 16 -1.78 11.30 14.26
CA GLY A 16 -0.71 11.87 15.05
C GLY A 16 0.49 12.04 14.14
N LEU A 17 1.11 13.20 14.22
CA LEU A 17 2.36 13.46 13.52
C LEU A 17 3.42 12.53 14.09
N LEU A 18 3.85 11.53 13.32
CA LEU A 18 4.95 10.66 13.71
C LEU A 18 6.26 11.22 13.15
N LEU A 19 7.20 11.51 14.04
CA LEU A 19 8.56 11.91 13.70
C LEU A 19 9.39 10.66 13.40
N LEU A 20 9.96 10.57 12.19
CA LEU A 20 10.81 9.45 11.80
C LEU A 20 12.10 9.95 11.13
N PRO A 21 13.27 9.45 11.55
CA PRO A 21 14.49 9.69 10.81
C PRO A 21 14.42 9.00 9.44
N SER A 22 15.08 9.59 8.44
CA SER A 22 15.33 8.92 7.17
C SER A 22 16.06 7.58 7.38
N GLY A 23 15.70 6.55 6.60
CA GLY A 23 16.17 5.18 6.84
C GLY A 23 15.46 4.48 8.00
N GLY A 24 14.58 5.18 8.73
CA GLY A 24 13.74 4.61 9.77
C GLY A 24 12.76 3.58 9.21
N LYS A 25 12.47 2.57 10.02
CA LYS A 25 11.41 1.59 9.74
C LYS A 25 10.07 2.17 10.15
N TYR A 26 9.10 2.07 9.27
CA TYR A 26 7.69 2.32 9.56
C TYR A 26 6.95 0.99 9.54
N MET A 27 6.39 0.63 10.69
CA MET A 27 5.54 -0.55 10.83
C MET A 27 4.10 -0.10 10.88
N LEU A 28 3.30 -0.67 9.99
CA LEU A 28 1.86 -0.56 10.06
C LEU A 28 1.28 -1.81 10.73
N GLU A 29 0.63 -1.62 11.87
CA GLU A 29 -0.11 -2.66 12.58
C GLU A 29 -1.60 -2.60 12.21
N TYR A 30 -2.12 -3.70 11.67
CA TYR A 30 -3.52 -3.86 11.30
C TYR A 30 -4.31 -4.30 12.54
N SER A 31 -4.93 -3.33 13.21
CA SER A 31 -5.79 -3.59 14.37
C SER A 31 -7.20 -3.03 14.16
N ALA A 32 -8.19 -3.78 14.62
CA ALA A 32 -9.54 -3.30 14.83
C ALA A 32 -9.67 -2.72 16.23
N GLN A 33 -10.11 -1.47 16.37
CA GLN A 33 -10.56 -0.97 17.67
C GLN A 33 -12.05 -1.26 17.84
N PHE A 34 -12.38 -2.32 18.57
CA PHE A 34 -13.59 -2.35 19.39
C PHE A 34 -13.27 -3.04 20.71
N THR A 35 -13.48 -2.31 21.80
CA THR A 35 -13.60 -2.86 23.14
C THR A 35 -14.86 -3.73 23.17
N ASP A 36 -14.74 -4.99 22.79
CA ASP A 36 -15.57 -6.04 23.35
C ASP A 36 -14.72 -7.31 23.48
N MET A 37 -14.54 -7.72 24.73
CA MET A 37 -13.85 -8.95 25.08
C MET A 37 -14.72 -10.09 24.60
N LEU A 38 -14.50 -10.60 23.37
CA LEU A 38 -14.71 -11.99 22.90
C LEU A 38 -14.72 -12.18 21.37
N ASP A 39 -14.61 -11.14 20.52
CA ASP A 39 -14.72 -11.33 19.07
C ASP A 39 -13.37 -11.26 18.31
N ARG A 40 -12.72 -12.42 18.10
CA ARG A 40 -11.53 -12.58 17.23
C ARG A 40 -11.84 -12.46 15.71
N ARG A 41 -12.93 -11.79 15.30
CA ARG A 41 -13.44 -11.81 13.90
C ARG A 41 -13.21 -10.53 13.09
N SER A 42 -12.26 -9.68 13.47
CA SER A 42 -11.96 -8.43 12.75
C SER A 42 -10.48 -8.32 12.35
N GLN A 43 -10.07 -9.24 11.46
CA GLN A 43 -8.72 -9.34 10.86
C GLN A 43 -8.77 -9.14 9.34
N TRP A 44 -7.63 -8.88 8.70
CA TRP A 44 -7.50 -9.04 7.25
C TRP A 44 -7.70 -10.52 6.87
N THR A 45 -8.48 -10.79 5.81
CA THR A 45 -8.95 -12.14 5.48
C THR A 45 -8.60 -12.61 4.06
N HIS A 46 -7.89 -11.80 3.26
CA HIS A 46 -7.65 -12.10 1.85
C HIS A 46 -6.18 -12.44 1.58
N ALA A 47 -5.90 -13.71 1.28
CA ALA A 47 -4.53 -14.16 1.06
C ALA A 47 -3.96 -13.66 -0.28
N GLN A 48 -4.77 -13.54 -1.34
CA GLN A 48 -4.30 -13.28 -2.70
C GLN A 48 -4.29 -11.78 -3.04
N GLY A 49 -3.10 -11.22 -3.24
CA GLY A 49 -2.94 -9.81 -3.53
C GLY A 49 -1.60 -9.20 -3.17
N PRO A 50 -1.22 -8.07 -3.81
CA PRO A 50 -0.05 -7.33 -3.40
C PRO A 50 -0.33 -6.40 -2.20
N VAL A 51 0.74 -6.07 -1.48
CA VAL A 51 0.80 -4.91 -0.58
C VAL A 51 1.64 -3.83 -1.26
N MET A 52 1.21 -2.59 -1.16
CA MET A 52 1.95 -1.44 -1.69
C MET A 52 2.00 -0.32 -0.64
N VAL A 53 3.14 0.35 -0.58
CA VAL A 53 3.33 1.52 0.29
C VAL A 53 3.83 2.69 -0.54
N TYR A 54 3.13 3.81 -0.42
CA TYR A 54 3.41 5.05 -1.12
C TYR A 54 3.67 6.17 -0.13
N MET A 55 4.41 7.18 -0.56
CA MET A 55 4.53 8.45 0.12
C MET A 55 4.23 9.59 -0.85
N ALA A 56 3.80 10.73 -0.31
CA ALA A 56 3.64 11.96 -1.05
C ALA A 56 4.08 13.14 -0.20
N LYS A 57 4.90 14.04 -0.75
CA LYS A 57 5.34 15.23 -0.04
C LYS A 57 4.18 16.22 0.06
N CYS A 58 3.91 16.72 1.26
CA CYS A 58 2.91 17.74 1.49
C CYS A 58 3.45 19.12 1.08
N ALA A 59 2.60 19.97 0.51
CA ALA A 59 2.91 21.39 0.36
C ALA A 59 2.65 22.07 1.71
N GLY A 60 3.70 22.41 2.45
CA GLY A 60 3.56 22.87 3.83
C GLY A 60 3.08 21.74 4.76
N THR A 61 2.04 21.99 5.56
CA THR A 61 1.52 21.02 6.53
C THR A 61 0.59 20.00 5.87
N CYS A 62 0.70 18.72 6.22
CA CYS A 62 -0.15 17.68 5.63
C CYS A 62 -1.64 17.84 5.94
N THR A 63 -2.00 18.48 7.05
CA THR A 63 -3.40 18.74 7.42
C THR A 63 -4.14 19.65 6.44
N SER A 64 -3.41 20.48 5.68
CA SER A 64 -3.98 21.40 4.68
C SER A 64 -4.01 20.82 3.27
N ASN A 65 -3.45 19.63 3.06
CA ASN A 65 -3.28 19.04 1.74
C ASN A 65 -4.46 18.12 1.36
N ASN A 66 -4.90 18.20 0.11
CA ASN A 66 -5.83 17.24 -0.47
C ASN A 66 -5.03 16.06 -1.05
N SER A 67 -5.22 14.85 -0.52
CA SER A 67 -4.51 13.64 -0.97
C SER A 67 -4.65 13.38 -2.47
N ASN A 68 -5.75 13.80 -3.09
CA ASN A 68 -6.01 13.61 -4.52
C ASN A 68 -5.19 14.54 -5.42
N SER A 69 -4.67 15.65 -4.90
CA SER A 69 -3.83 16.58 -5.67
C SER A 69 -2.33 16.30 -5.55
N LEU A 70 -1.95 15.45 -4.60
CA LEU A 70 -0.55 15.13 -4.32
C LEU A 70 0.07 14.21 -5.37
N GLN A 71 1.40 14.31 -5.49
CA GLN A 71 2.23 13.41 -6.28
C GLN A 71 2.76 12.29 -5.39
N TRP A 72 2.27 11.08 -5.64
CA TRP A 72 2.61 9.87 -4.90
C TRP A 72 3.74 9.12 -5.57
N PHE A 73 4.66 8.59 -4.77
CA PHE A 73 5.70 7.67 -5.20
C PHE A 73 5.68 6.42 -4.34
N LYS A 74 5.98 5.27 -4.95
CA LYS A 74 5.99 3.98 -4.26
C LYS A 74 7.32 3.80 -3.54
N ILE A 75 7.30 3.42 -2.26
CA ILE A 75 8.52 3.13 -1.47
C ILE A 75 8.69 1.65 -1.17
N ALA A 76 7.62 0.85 -1.25
CA ALA A 76 7.67 -0.59 -1.07
C ALA A 76 6.53 -1.29 -1.80
N GLN A 77 6.76 -2.54 -2.19
CA GLN A 77 5.71 -3.46 -2.59
C GLN A 77 6.12 -4.91 -2.30
N THR A 78 5.13 -5.74 -2.04
CA THR A 78 5.27 -7.21 -2.05
C THR A 78 4.13 -7.78 -2.88
N GLY A 79 4.46 -8.40 -4.01
CA GLY A 79 3.52 -9.04 -4.93
C GLY A 79 3.35 -10.53 -4.64
N LEU A 80 3.39 -11.34 -5.70
CA LEU A 80 3.55 -12.80 -5.61
C LEU A 80 5.01 -13.13 -5.25
N VAL A 81 5.21 -13.77 -4.10
CA VAL A 81 6.53 -14.13 -3.56
C VAL A 81 6.99 -15.50 -4.08
N SER A 82 6.08 -16.48 -4.11
CA SER A 82 6.35 -17.83 -4.59
C SER A 82 5.05 -18.55 -4.97
N GLY A 83 5.16 -19.65 -5.71
CA GLY A 83 4.00 -20.40 -6.22
C GLY A 83 3.34 -19.73 -7.43
N ASN A 84 2.15 -20.19 -7.79
CA ASN A 84 1.37 -19.65 -8.91
C ASN A 84 0.29 -18.66 -8.45
N LEU A 85 -0.41 -18.02 -9.38
CA LEU A 85 -1.44 -17.02 -9.04
C LEU A 85 -2.52 -17.53 -8.03
N PRO A 86 -3.15 -18.71 -8.21
CA PRO A 86 -4.18 -19.17 -7.29
C PRO A 86 -3.65 -19.60 -5.91
N ASN A 87 -2.51 -20.30 -5.86
CA ASN A 87 -2.01 -21.00 -4.67
C ASN A 87 -0.69 -20.47 -4.13
N GLY A 88 -0.26 -19.30 -4.60
CA GLY A 88 1.02 -18.70 -4.23
C GLY A 88 1.01 -18.02 -2.86
N VAL A 89 2.21 -17.72 -2.39
CA VAL A 89 2.44 -16.85 -1.24
C VAL A 89 2.48 -15.41 -1.73
N TRP A 90 1.59 -14.59 -1.20
CA TRP A 90 1.39 -13.21 -1.61
C TRP A 90 1.73 -12.24 -0.49
N GLY A 91 1.96 -10.97 -0.83
CA GLY A 91 2.16 -9.91 0.17
C GLY A 91 0.99 -9.80 1.14
N THR A 92 -0.26 -9.90 0.68
CA THR A 92 -1.43 -9.82 1.56
C THR A 92 -1.58 -11.05 2.46
N ALA A 93 -0.99 -12.20 2.10
CA ALA A 93 -0.94 -13.37 2.99
C ALA A 93 -0.02 -13.11 4.21
N GLN A 94 1.06 -12.35 4.05
CA GLN A 94 1.88 -11.92 5.19
C GLN A 94 1.05 -11.08 6.18
N VAL A 95 0.28 -10.12 5.67
CA VAL A 95 -0.60 -9.28 6.48
C VAL A 95 -1.70 -10.10 7.13
N GLN A 96 -2.25 -11.09 6.44
CA GLN A 96 -3.25 -12.01 7.01
C GLN A 96 -2.71 -12.78 8.21
N ASN A 97 -1.46 -13.25 8.12
CA ASN A 97 -0.86 -14.11 9.14
C ASN A 97 -0.32 -13.34 10.34
N THR A 98 0.17 -12.11 10.12
CA THR A 98 0.89 -11.34 11.14
C THR A 98 0.16 -10.09 11.60
N LEU A 99 -0.86 -9.67 10.86
CA LEU A 99 -1.53 -8.38 11.01
C LEU A 99 -0.57 -7.19 10.93
N GLN A 100 0.56 -7.35 10.23
CA GLN A 100 1.61 -6.35 10.17
C GLN A 100 2.22 -6.27 8.77
N TYR A 101 2.63 -5.06 8.40
CA TYR A 101 3.51 -4.83 7.26
C TYR A 101 4.56 -3.77 7.62
N THR A 102 5.83 -4.07 7.36
CA THR A 102 6.94 -3.15 7.65
C THR A 102 7.56 -2.66 6.35
N SER A 103 7.76 -1.35 6.26
CA SER A 103 8.49 -0.72 5.17
C SER A 103 9.57 0.21 5.73
N THR A 104 10.53 0.60 4.89
CA THR A 104 11.62 1.50 5.27
C THR A 104 11.49 2.79 4.48
N ILE A 105 11.57 3.93 5.17
CA ILE A 105 11.60 5.24 4.51
C ILE A 105 12.97 5.38 3.84
N PRO A 106 13.07 5.68 2.53
CA PRO A 106 14.36 5.82 1.86
C PRO A 106 15.26 6.84 2.58
N ALA A 107 16.49 6.44 2.92
CA ALA A 107 17.41 7.29 3.70
C ALA A 107 17.78 8.59 2.99
N SER A 108 17.81 8.58 1.65
CA SER A 108 18.11 9.77 0.87
C SER A 108 16.92 10.72 0.72
N LEU A 109 15.71 10.34 1.15
CA LEU A 109 14.51 11.17 1.03
C LEU A 109 14.71 12.52 1.73
N ALA A 110 14.35 13.61 1.06
CA ALA A 110 14.37 14.94 1.64
C ALA A 110 13.49 15.03 2.91
N ALA A 111 13.93 15.80 3.89
CA ALA A 111 13.15 16.07 5.09
C ALA A 111 11.85 16.85 4.78
N GLY A 112 10.86 16.74 5.66
CA GLY A 112 9.61 17.49 5.62
C GLY A 112 8.39 16.65 5.95
N GLU A 113 7.20 17.21 5.75
CA GLU A 113 5.94 16.52 5.98
C GLU A 113 5.51 15.70 4.76
N TYR A 114 5.05 14.48 5.02
CA TYR A 114 4.60 13.52 4.01
C TYR A 114 3.30 12.86 4.45
N LEU A 115 2.42 12.59 3.47
CA LEU A 115 1.44 11.53 3.63
C LEU A 115 2.11 10.20 3.30
N ILE A 116 1.86 9.18 4.11
CA ILE A 116 2.15 7.78 3.79
C ILE A 116 0.83 7.07 3.52
N ARG A 117 0.77 6.27 2.45
CA ARG A 117 -0.40 5.51 2.02
C ARG A 117 -0.05 4.04 1.94
N HIS A 118 -0.67 3.22 2.79
CA HIS A 118 -0.61 1.77 2.66
C HIS A 118 -1.81 1.32 1.85
N GLU A 119 -1.63 0.31 1.03
CA GLU A 119 -2.70 -0.22 0.21
C GLU A 119 -2.58 -1.74 0.08
N LEU A 120 -3.68 -2.42 0.39
CA LEU A 120 -3.89 -3.83 0.09
C LEU A 120 -4.78 -3.93 -1.14
N LEU A 121 -4.42 -4.78 -2.10
CA LEU A 121 -5.26 -5.09 -3.25
C LEU A 121 -5.67 -6.56 -3.19
N ALA A 122 -6.92 -6.85 -2.83
CA ALA A 122 -7.43 -8.21 -2.83
C ALA A 122 -7.87 -8.63 -4.24
N LEU A 123 -7.38 -9.79 -4.69
CA LEU A 123 -7.60 -10.36 -6.03
C LEU A 123 -8.39 -11.68 -6.02
N HIS A 124 -8.95 -12.04 -4.86
CA HIS A 124 -9.66 -13.30 -4.67
C HIS A 124 -10.97 -13.39 -5.48
N GLN A 125 -11.54 -12.28 -5.94
CA GLN A 125 -12.69 -12.27 -6.86
C GLN A 125 -12.20 -12.05 -8.29
N ALA A 126 -12.56 -12.96 -9.20
CA ALA A 126 -12.20 -12.86 -10.61
C ALA A 126 -12.66 -11.51 -11.18
N ASN A 127 -11.73 -10.80 -11.80
CA ASN A 127 -11.95 -9.55 -12.52
C ASN A 127 -12.57 -8.41 -11.70
N THR A 128 -12.59 -8.53 -10.37
CA THR A 128 -13.23 -7.59 -9.46
C THR A 128 -12.23 -7.15 -8.38
N PRO A 129 -11.23 -6.33 -8.72
CA PRO A 129 -10.21 -5.90 -7.77
C PRO A 129 -10.81 -5.10 -6.63
N GLN A 130 -10.32 -5.32 -5.42
CA GLN A 130 -10.74 -4.62 -4.22
C GLN A 130 -9.54 -3.91 -3.59
N PHE A 131 -9.54 -2.58 -3.65
CA PHE A 131 -8.48 -1.73 -3.11
C PHE A 131 -8.84 -1.26 -1.70
N TYR A 132 -7.92 -1.41 -0.76
CA TYR A 132 -8.04 -0.99 0.64
C TYR A 132 -6.88 -0.03 0.98
N PRO A 133 -7.04 1.27 0.74
CA PRO A 133 -6.02 2.26 1.06
C PRO A 133 -6.26 2.97 2.40
N GLU A 134 -5.20 3.15 3.18
CA GLU A 134 -5.19 3.96 4.40
C GLU A 134 -4.01 4.94 4.40
N CYS A 135 -4.22 6.15 4.94
CA CYS A 135 -3.22 7.23 4.93
C CYS A 135 -2.91 7.80 6.32
N ALA A 136 -1.64 8.11 6.58
CA ALA A 136 -1.17 8.78 7.78
C ALA A 136 -0.26 9.95 7.44
N GLN A 137 -0.07 10.85 8.42
CA GLN A 137 0.84 11.98 8.34
C GLN A 137 2.16 11.66 9.04
N LEU A 138 3.27 11.95 8.39
CA LEU A 138 4.62 11.73 8.91
C LEU A 138 5.45 13.01 8.75
N THR A 139 6.36 13.25 9.69
CA THR A 139 7.47 14.18 9.51
C THR A 139 8.76 13.40 9.37
N VAL A 140 9.37 13.48 8.18
CA VAL A 140 10.68 12.90 7.89
C VAL A 140 11.76 13.88 8.33
N THR A 141 12.67 13.44 9.19
CA THR A 141 13.81 14.21 9.69
C THR A 141 15.15 13.62 9.22
N GLY A 142 16.24 14.40 9.25
CA GLY A 142 17.60 13.92 8.92
C GLY A 142 17.80 13.44 7.47
N GLY A 143 16.90 13.78 6.56
CA GLY A 143 16.89 13.32 5.17
C GLY A 143 18.14 13.66 4.33
N GLY A 144 18.39 12.86 3.28
CA GLY A 144 19.51 13.07 2.34
C GLY A 144 19.24 14.04 1.18
N GLY A 145 18.09 14.72 1.18
CA GLY A 145 17.78 15.82 0.25
C GLY A 145 17.24 15.41 -1.14
N LYS A 146 17.16 14.11 -1.45
CA LYS A 146 16.63 13.64 -2.74
C LYS A 146 15.11 13.56 -2.76
N THR A 147 14.54 13.78 -3.94
CA THR A 147 13.10 13.64 -4.20
C THR A 147 12.86 12.84 -5.48
N PRO A 148 11.83 11.98 -5.52
CA PRO A 148 11.44 11.28 -6.74
C PRO A 148 10.93 12.27 -7.79
N SER A 149 11.17 11.95 -9.06
CA SER A 149 10.70 12.73 -10.21
C SER A 149 10.20 11.82 -11.33
N GLY A 150 9.60 12.43 -12.37
CA GLY A 150 9.24 11.74 -13.60
C GLY A 150 8.34 10.53 -13.38
N SER A 151 8.75 9.37 -13.90
CA SER A 151 7.98 8.12 -13.89
C SER A 151 7.74 7.51 -12.51
N TYR A 152 8.37 8.02 -11.46
CA TYR A 152 8.09 7.60 -10.08
C TYR A 152 6.85 8.29 -9.48
N LEU A 153 6.38 9.38 -10.08
CA LEU A 153 5.28 10.18 -9.56
C LEU A 153 3.96 9.85 -10.26
N VAL A 154 2.92 9.59 -9.46
CA VAL A 154 1.56 9.31 -9.93
C VAL A 154 0.52 10.01 -9.04
N LYS A 155 -0.74 10.03 -9.49
CA LYS A 155 -1.88 10.54 -8.71
C LYS A 155 -2.84 9.43 -8.32
N PHE A 156 -3.50 9.59 -7.19
CA PHE A 156 -4.63 8.74 -6.77
C PHE A 156 -5.88 9.63 -6.62
N PRO A 157 -6.95 9.44 -7.41
CA PRO A 157 -7.09 8.48 -8.51
C PRO A 157 -6.22 8.84 -9.74
N GLY A 158 -5.89 7.84 -10.56
CA GLY A 158 -5.16 8.01 -11.83
C GLY A 158 -4.06 6.97 -12.08
N ALA A 159 -3.38 6.51 -11.03
CA ALA A 159 -2.28 5.56 -11.15
C ALA A 159 -2.71 4.16 -11.63
N TYR A 160 -3.98 3.80 -11.40
CA TYR A 160 -4.53 2.50 -11.77
C TYR A 160 -5.74 2.66 -12.68
N THR A 161 -5.82 1.76 -13.65
CA THR A 161 -6.96 1.52 -14.52
C THR A 161 -7.29 0.04 -14.51
N MET A 162 -8.48 -0.34 -15.01
CA MET A 162 -8.81 -1.77 -15.18
C MET A 162 -7.91 -2.47 -16.22
N SER A 163 -7.21 -1.74 -17.08
CA SER A 163 -6.22 -2.28 -18.01
C SER A 163 -4.79 -2.31 -17.46
N SER A 164 -4.57 -1.75 -16.25
CA SER A 164 -3.26 -1.77 -15.64
C SER A 164 -2.86 -3.21 -15.31
N PRO A 165 -1.60 -3.62 -15.58
CA PRO A 165 -1.10 -4.93 -15.21
C PRO A 165 -1.36 -5.22 -13.72
N GLY A 166 -1.88 -6.42 -13.44
CA GLY A 166 -2.14 -6.87 -12.08
C GLY A 166 -3.42 -6.34 -11.42
N VAL A 167 -4.20 -5.45 -12.07
CA VAL A 167 -5.47 -4.94 -11.52
C VAL A 167 -6.64 -5.87 -11.83
N ASN A 168 -6.93 -6.07 -13.12
CA ASN A 168 -8.06 -6.90 -13.55
C ASN A 168 -7.62 -8.35 -13.77
N VAL A 169 -7.50 -9.12 -12.69
CA VAL A 169 -6.95 -10.49 -12.72
C VAL A 169 -8.05 -11.51 -12.46
N ASN A 170 -7.98 -12.64 -13.18
CA ASN A 170 -8.70 -13.86 -12.83
C ASN A 170 -7.68 -14.93 -12.46
N ILE A 171 -7.55 -15.22 -11.16
CA ILE A 171 -6.58 -16.18 -10.63
C ILE A 171 -7.03 -17.65 -10.80
N TYR A 172 -8.24 -17.89 -11.27
CA TYR A 172 -8.85 -19.23 -11.33
C TYR A 172 -8.82 -19.88 -12.72
N THR A 173 -8.14 -19.28 -13.70
CA THR A 173 -8.00 -19.85 -15.04
C THR A 173 -6.92 -20.94 -15.07
N ALA A 174 -6.98 -21.84 -16.06
CA ALA A 174 -5.92 -22.82 -16.30
C ALA A 174 -4.56 -22.15 -16.59
N GLU A 175 -4.58 -21.00 -17.26
CA GLU A 175 -3.39 -20.17 -17.45
C GLU A 175 -2.85 -19.64 -16.12
N ALA A 176 -3.72 -19.11 -15.25
CA ALA A 176 -3.31 -18.60 -13.94
C ALA A 176 -2.67 -19.68 -13.05
N ALA A 177 -3.14 -20.93 -13.15
CA ALA A 177 -2.52 -22.08 -12.48
C ALA A 177 -1.09 -22.38 -12.98
N ASN A 178 -0.70 -21.88 -14.15
CA ASN A 178 0.64 -22.01 -14.73
C ASN A 178 1.42 -20.69 -14.78
N THR A 179 0.89 -19.63 -14.15
CA THR A 179 1.54 -18.31 -14.09
C THR A 179 2.18 -18.11 -12.72
N TYR A 180 3.51 -18.01 -12.70
CA TYR A 180 4.34 -17.90 -11.50
C TYR A 180 4.89 -16.49 -11.25
N THR A 181 4.41 -15.51 -12.02
CA THR A 181 4.84 -14.11 -11.93
C THR A 181 3.64 -13.20 -11.85
N TYR A 182 3.76 -12.10 -11.11
CA TYR A 182 2.73 -11.08 -11.02
C TYR A 182 3.34 -9.68 -11.07
N THR A 183 2.84 -8.85 -11.99
CA THR A 183 3.23 -7.44 -12.07
C THR A 183 2.36 -6.61 -11.13
N VAL A 184 2.98 -6.04 -10.09
CA VAL A 184 2.29 -5.14 -9.15
C VAL A 184 1.92 -3.83 -9.87
N PRO A 185 0.68 -3.33 -9.73
CA PRO A 185 0.25 -2.11 -10.41
C PRO A 185 0.94 -0.85 -9.87
N GLY A 186 0.91 0.23 -10.67
CA GLY A 186 1.47 1.54 -10.33
C GLY A 186 2.94 1.72 -10.74
N PRO A 187 3.58 2.82 -10.32
CA PRO A 187 4.96 3.13 -10.71
C PRO A 187 5.96 2.14 -10.09
N ALA A 188 7.20 2.20 -10.58
CA ALA A 188 8.32 1.50 -9.96
C ALA A 188 8.54 1.97 -8.51
N VAL A 189 9.17 1.12 -7.69
CA VAL A 189 9.60 1.50 -6.33
C VAL A 189 10.74 2.51 -6.44
N TRP A 190 10.59 3.66 -5.78
CA TRP A 190 11.66 4.62 -5.59
C TRP A 190 12.45 4.27 -4.33
N ASN A 191 13.70 3.83 -4.49
CA ASN A 191 14.55 3.34 -3.40
C ASN A 191 15.58 4.39 -2.90
N GLY A 192 15.47 5.64 -3.36
CA GLY A 192 16.40 6.70 -2.99
C GLY A 192 17.49 7.02 -4.02
N GLN A 193 17.38 6.51 -5.25
CA GLN A 193 18.23 6.93 -6.37
C GLN A 193 18.11 8.43 -6.69
#